data_AF-A0A947BVY3-F1
#
_entry.id   AF-A0A947BVY3-F1
#
_cell.length_a   1.000
_cell.length_b   1.000
_cell.length_c   1.000
_cell.angle_alpha   90.00
_cell.angle_beta   90.00
_cell.angle_gamma   90.00
#
_symmetry.space_group_name_H-M   'P 1'
#
loop_
_entity.id
_entity.type
_entity.pdbx_description
1 polymer ?
#
loop_
_entity_poly.entity_id
_entity_poly.type
_entity_poly.pdbx_seq_one_letter_code
_entity_poly.pdbx_strand_id
1 'polypeptide(L)'
;MVDEVGHYSEELVTISSLEAYFHDSMDAALATNRVALDDHTTHYVVNLLTLYSRSDALYERTEDGYQLRPLAAMFADAVSASSDTERQQILKRVGDVALFVAGFFPAGLERAAVDVDYYVYMGGGAYHSLALDSRGARVRALAAVFDELAAKFQDLVD
;
A
#
# COMPACT_ATOMS: atom_id res chain seq x y z
N MET A 1 -25.53 41.07 -26.39
CA MET A 1 -24.94 41.20 -25.05
C MET A 1 -24.99 39.81 -24.44
N VAL A 2 -23.94 39.05 -24.76
CA VAL A 2 -23.46 37.80 -24.13
C VAL A 2 -23.18 38.10 -22.63
N ASP A 3 -23.33 37.22 -21.64
CA ASP A 3 -22.90 35.81 -21.47
C ASP A 3 -23.95 35.07 -20.60
N GLU A 4 -24.48 33.90 -20.97
CA GLU A 4 -23.91 32.54 -20.94
C GLU A 4 -23.43 32.08 -19.54
N VAL A 5 -24.35 31.43 -18.82
CA VAL A 5 -24.12 30.79 -17.52
C VAL A 5 -23.34 29.50 -17.76
N GLY A 6 -22.04 29.53 -17.45
CA GLY A 6 -21.16 28.37 -17.53
C GLY A 6 -21.67 27.21 -16.67
N HIS A 7 -22.06 26.13 -17.33
CA HIS A 7 -22.41 24.85 -16.72
C HIS A 7 -21.11 24.13 -16.36
N TYR A 8 -20.71 24.14 -15.09
CA TYR A 8 -19.66 23.24 -14.60
C TYR A 8 -20.25 21.84 -14.54
N SER A 9 -20.17 21.10 -15.64
CA SER A 9 -20.42 19.66 -15.63
C SER A 9 -19.16 19.00 -15.09
N GLU A 10 -19.11 18.76 -13.78
CA GLU A 10 -18.23 17.74 -13.22
C GLU A 10 -18.63 16.43 -13.89
N GLU A 11 -17.80 15.97 -14.83
CA GLU A 11 -17.97 14.70 -15.51
C GLU A 11 -17.72 13.60 -14.48
N LEU A 12 -18.79 13.18 -13.80
CA LEU A 12 -18.76 12.06 -12.87
C LEU A 12 -18.43 10.80 -13.67
N VAL A 13 -17.17 10.37 -13.59
CA VAL A 13 -16.72 9.12 -14.19
C VAL A 13 -17.38 7.97 -13.44
N THR A 14 -18.40 7.36 -14.06
CA THR A 14 -18.98 6.09 -13.58
C THR A 14 -17.95 4.98 -13.80
N ILE A 15 -17.15 4.71 -12.78
CA ILE A 15 -16.22 3.58 -12.80
C ILE A 15 -17.02 2.30 -12.56
N SER A 16 -16.91 1.33 -13.46
CA SER A 16 -17.61 0.04 -13.38
C SER A 16 -17.10 -0.87 -12.25
N SER A 17 -15.86 -0.67 -11.76
CA SER A 17 -15.34 -1.27 -10.53
C SER A 17 -14.18 -0.45 -9.96
N LEU A 18 -14.09 -0.31 -8.63
CA LEU A 18 -12.99 0.38 -7.95
C LEU A 18 -11.61 -0.23 -8.29
N GLU A 19 -11.59 -1.52 -8.58
CA GLU A 19 -10.42 -2.26 -9.07
C GLU A 19 -9.93 -1.74 -10.42
N ALA A 20 -10.83 -1.51 -11.39
CA ALA A 20 -10.47 -0.94 -12.69
C ALA A 20 -9.91 0.48 -12.56
N TYR A 21 -10.50 1.30 -11.67
CA TYR A 21 -9.96 2.63 -11.39
C TYR A 21 -8.55 2.59 -10.80
N PHE A 22 -8.28 1.67 -9.87
CA PHE A 22 -6.93 1.54 -9.32
C PHE A 22 -5.93 0.99 -10.32
N HIS A 23 -6.36 0.10 -11.23
CA HIS A 23 -5.51 -0.34 -12.33
C HIS A 23 -5.13 0.84 -13.24
N ASP A 24 -6.11 1.61 -13.71
CA ASP A 24 -5.88 2.77 -14.59
C ASP A 24 -5.03 3.86 -13.89
N SER A 25 -5.28 4.09 -12.60
CA SER A 25 -4.52 5.06 -11.79
C SER A 25 -3.09 4.59 -11.54
N MET A 26 -2.89 3.29 -11.30
CA MET A 26 -1.55 2.71 -11.15
C MET A 26 -0.76 2.78 -12.44
N ASP A 27 -1.36 2.42 -13.58
CA ASP A 27 -0.69 2.49 -14.88
C ASP A 27 -0.23 3.92 -15.20
N ALA A 28 -1.06 4.92 -14.87
CA ALA A 28 -0.72 6.32 -15.02
C ALA A 28 0.42 6.77 -14.10
N ALA A 29 0.43 6.34 -12.83
CA ALA A 29 1.49 6.65 -11.87
C ALA A 29 2.83 6.00 -12.25
N LEU A 30 2.81 4.71 -12.60
CA LEU A 30 3.99 3.97 -13.06
C LEU A 30 4.60 4.60 -14.32
N ALA A 31 3.76 5.05 -15.26
CA ALA A 31 4.22 5.76 -16.45
C ALA A 31 4.86 7.12 -16.13
N THR A 32 4.30 7.85 -15.15
CA THR A 32 4.80 9.16 -14.71
C THR A 32 6.16 9.05 -14.02
N ASN A 33 6.31 8.07 -13.13
CA ASN A 33 7.54 7.85 -12.35
C ASN A 33 8.57 6.98 -13.10
N ARG A 34 8.25 6.52 -14.32
CA ARG A 34 9.08 5.60 -15.13
C ARG A 34 9.44 4.31 -14.40
N VAL A 35 8.55 3.87 -13.51
CA VAL A 35 8.69 2.62 -12.77
C VAL A 35 8.01 1.53 -13.57
N ALA A 36 8.75 0.49 -13.95
CA ALA A 36 8.17 -0.72 -14.50
C ALA A 36 8.00 -1.74 -13.37
N LEU A 37 6.81 -2.29 -13.16
CA LEU A 37 6.57 -3.43 -12.27
C LEU A 37 6.32 -4.70 -13.08
N ASP A 38 6.61 -5.87 -12.50
CA ASP A 38 6.13 -7.14 -13.03
C ASP A 38 4.60 -7.25 -12.90
N ASP A 39 3.95 -7.94 -13.84
CA ASP A 39 2.50 -8.12 -13.88
C ASP A 39 1.93 -8.68 -12.56
N HIS A 40 2.66 -9.60 -11.91
CA HIS A 40 2.25 -10.15 -10.63
C HIS A 40 2.30 -9.11 -9.50
N THR A 41 3.27 -8.21 -9.54
CA THR A 41 3.41 -7.13 -8.57
C THR A 41 2.33 -6.07 -8.78
N THR A 42 2.05 -5.69 -10.02
CA THR A 42 0.94 -4.79 -10.36
C THR A 42 -0.38 -5.34 -9.84
N HIS A 43 -0.70 -6.60 -10.16
CA HIS A 43 -1.92 -7.24 -9.67
C HIS A 43 -1.97 -7.33 -8.15
N TYR A 44 -0.84 -7.55 -7.47
CA TYR A 44 -0.77 -7.55 -6.01
C TYR A 44 -1.15 -6.17 -5.43
N VAL A 45 -0.57 -5.09 -5.96
CA VAL A 45 -0.81 -3.73 -5.46
C VAL A 45 -2.25 -3.30 -5.73
N VAL A 46 -2.82 -3.57 -6.91
CA VAL A 46 -4.24 -3.27 -7.20
C VAL A 46 -5.17 -3.97 -6.21
N ASN A 47 -4.93 -5.24 -5.90
CA ASN A 47 -5.71 -5.97 -4.91
C ASN A 47 -5.55 -5.39 -3.50
N LEU A 48 -4.34 -4.97 -3.13
CA LEU A 48 -4.06 -4.31 -1.86
C LEU A 48 -4.84 -3.00 -1.73
N LEU A 49 -4.78 -2.13 -2.74
CA LEU A 49 -5.52 -0.85 -2.74
C LEU A 49 -7.04 -1.09 -2.67
N THR A 50 -7.52 -2.11 -3.39
CA THR A 50 -8.92 -2.51 -3.35
C THR A 50 -9.35 -3.04 -1.97
N LEU A 51 -8.48 -3.78 -1.28
CA LEU A 51 -8.75 -4.30 0.06
C LEU A 51 -8.85 -3.18 1.09
N TYR A 52 -7.90 -2.24 1.06
CA TYR A 52 -7.77 -1.20 2.09
C TYR A 52 -8.65 0.03 1.87
N SER A 53 -9.19 0.21 0.66
CA SER A 53 -10.23 1.22 0.39
C SER A 53 -11.55 0.93 1.14
N ARG A 54 -11.77 -0.30 1.58
CA ARG A 54 -12.87 -0.70 2.46
C ARG A 54 -12.38 -0.58 3.92
N SER A 55 -12.59 0.60 4.50
CA SER A 55 -11.99 1.12 5.75
C SER A 55 -11.82 0.13 6.92
N ASP A 56 -12.69 -0.86 7.06
CA ASP A 56 -12.66 -1.87 8.13
C ASP A 56 -11.34 -2.65 8.19
N ALA A 57 -10.65 -2.77 7.05
CA ALA A 57 -9.41 -3.51 6.98
C ALA A 57 -8.20 -2.73 7.51
N LEU A 58 -8.25 -1.40 7.70
CA LEU A 58 -7.09 -0.59 8.14
C LEU A 58 -7.10 -0.27 9.63
N TYR A 59 -8.27 0.05 10.17
CA TYR A 59 -8.41 0.63 11.50
C TYR A 59 -8.72 -0.43 12.56
N GLU A 60 -8.11 -0.29 13.73
CA GLU A 60 -8.39 -1.10 14.89
C GLU A 60 -9.22 -0.32 15.90
N ARG A 61 -10.11 -1.01 16.62
CA ARG A 61 -10.91 -0.40 17.67
C ARG A 61 -10.06 -0.28 18.94
N THR A 62 -9.80 0.95 19.35
CA THR A 62 -9.14 1.30 20.61
C THR A 62 -10.14 1.93 21.57
N GLU A 63 -9.72 2.18 22.82
CA GLU A 63 -10.53 2.91 23.82
C GLU A 63 -10.86 4.34 23.34
N ASP A 64 -9.98 4.94 22.54
CA ASP A 64 -10.11 6.29 21.98
C ASP A 64 -10.78 6.31 20.58
N GLY A 65 -11.34 5.18 20.13
CA GLY A 65 -12.01 5.05 18.84
C GLY A 65 -11.22 4.23 17.81
N TYR A 66 -11.55 4.37 16.53
CA TYR A 66 -10.88 3.65 15.45
C TYR A 66 -9.57 4.35 15.08
N GLN A 67 -8.44 3.65 15.24
CA GLN A 67 -7.12 4.20 14.97
C GLN A 67 -6.29 3.26 14.11
N LEU A 68 -5.42 3.83 13.28
CA LEU A 68 -4.40 3.07 12.59
C LEU A 68 -3.36 2.64 13.60
N ARG A 69 -3.15 1.33 13.74
CA ARG A 69 -2.13 0.81 14.65
C ARG A 69 -0.72 1.19 14.12
N PRO A 70 0.22 1.62 14.99
CA PRO A 70 1.57 1.97 14.56
C PRO A 70 2.33 0.78 13.96
N LEU A 71 3.05 1.00 12.85
CA LEU A 71 3.82 -0.05 12.17
C LEU A 71 4.87 -0.69 13.11
N ALA A 72 5.48 0.10 13.99
CA ALA A 72 6.44 -0.41 14.97
C ALA A 72 5.82 -1.40 15.96
N ALA A 73 4.55 -1.18 16.36
CA ALA A 73 3.84 -2.09 17.24
C ALA A 73 3.51 -3.41 16.52
N MET A 74 3.04 -3.33 15.27
CA MET A 74 2.84 -4.51 14.43
C MET A 74 4.16 -5.27 14.22
N PHE A 75 5.25 -4.57 13.95
CA PHE A 75 6.57 -5.20 13.77
C PHE A 75 7.07 -5.88 15.04
N ALA A 76 6.82 -5.30 16.22
CA ALA A 76 7.15 -5.93 17.51
C ALA A 76 6.40 -7.26 17.71
N ASP A 77 5.14 -7.34 17.29
CA ASP A 77 4.39 -8.61 17.28
C ASP A 77 5.04 -9.62 16.33
N ALA A 78 5.49 -9.18 15.15
CA ALA A 78 6.16 -10.07 14.18
C ALA A 78 7.44 -10.68 14.76
N VAL A 79 8.21 -9.88 15.52
CA VAL A 79 9.41 -10.34 16.23
C VAL A 79 9.07 -11.35 17.34
N SER A 80 7.90 -11.21 17.95
CA SER A 80 7.42 -12.04 19.07
C SER A 80 6.55 -13.22 18.64
N ALA A 81 6.31 -13.38 17.33
CA ALA A 81 5.43 -14.39 16.77
C ALA A 81 5.89 -15.81 17.12
N SER A 82 4.93 -16.70 17.37
CA SER A 82 5.20 -18.07 17.79
C SER A 82 5.44 -19.03 16.62
N SER A 83 5.18 -18.58 15.39
CA SER A 83 5.40 -19.36 14.17
C SER A 83 5.85 -18.49 13.00
N ASP A 84 6.58 -19.08 12.07
CA ASP A 84 7.01 -18.39 10.84
C ASP A 84 5.81 -17.90 10.00
N THR A 85 4.73 -18.68 9.96
CA THR A 85 3.50 -18.30 9.24
C THR A 85 2.87 -17.05 9.84
N GLU A 86 2.74 -16.99 11.16
CA GLU A 86 2.21 -15.82 11.87
C GLU A 86 3.11 -14.60 11.65
N ARG A 87 4.43 -14.78 11.80
CA ARG A 87 5.42 -13.73 11.51
C ARG A 87 5.28 -13.19 10.08
N GLN A 88 5.15 -14.06 9.08
CA GLN A 88 4.98 -13.67 7.68
C GLN A 88 3.67 -12.92 7.46
N GLN A 89 2.57 -13.34 8.08
CA GLN A 89 1.29 -12.62 7.99
C GLN A 89 1.39 -11.20 8.56
N ILE A 90 2.05 -11.04 9.71
CA ILE A 90 2.23 -9.74 10.34
C ILE A 90 3.18 -8.85 9.51
N LEU A 91 4.30 -9.39 9.02
CA LEU A 91 5.20 -8.64 8.14
C LEU A 91 4.50 -8.20 6.84
N LYS A 92 3.67 -9.07 6.26
CA LYS A 92 2.88 -8.72 5.07
C LYS A 92 1.95 -7.56 5.39
N ARG A 93 1.30 -7.61 6.54
CA ARG A 93 0.44 -6.53 7.02
C ARG A 93 1.19 -5.22 7.22
N VAL A 94 2.40 -5.24 7.81
CA VAL A 94 3.25 -4.05 7.96
C VAL A 94 3.58 -3.44 6.61
N GLY A 95 4.06 -4.24 5.65
CA GLY A 95 4.39 -3.80 4.30
C GLY A 95 3.18 -3.19 3.59
N ASP A 96 2.04 -3.88 3.65
CA ASP A 96 0.85 -3.47 2.92
C ASP A 96 0.23 -2.18 3.46
N VAL A 97 0.13 -2.05 4.79
CA VAL A 97 -0.36 -0.82 5.41
C VAL A 97 0.58 0.33 5.13
N ALA A 98 1.89 0.07 5.15
CA ALA A 98 2.87 1.11 4.84
C ALA A 98 2.72 1.64 3.42
N LEU A 99 2.60 0.74 2.45
CA LEU A 99 2.46 1.10 1.03
C LEU A 99 1.17 1.89 0.80
N PHE A 100 0.06 1.45 1.41
CA PHE A 100 -1.22 2.15 1.31
C PHE A 100 -1.16 3.55 1.92
N VAL A 101 -0.63 3.69 3.13
CA VAL A 101 -0.62 4.98 3.84
C VAL A 101 0.30 5.99 3.17
N ALA A 102 1.51 5.56 2.79
CA ALA A 102 2.47 6.41 2.10
C ALA A 102 1.98 6.84 0.71
N GLY A 103 1.39 5.91 -0.07
CA GLY A 103 0.91 6.22 -1.43
C GLY A 103 -0.40 7.01 -1.50
N PHE A 104 -1.26 6.96 -0.47
CA PHE A 104 -2.60 7.58 -0.52
C PHE A 104 -2.76 8.82 0.37
N PHE A 105 -1.91 9.01 1.40
CA PHE A 105 -2.03 10.12 2.34
C PHE A 105 -0.77 11.00 2.49
N PRO A 106 -0.04 11.36 1.41
CA PRO A 106 1.17 12.18 1.55
C PRO A 106 0.88 13.54 2.22
N ALA A 107 -0.20 14.23 1.83
CA ALA A 107 -0.58 15.52 2.43
C ALA A 107 -1.10 15.41 3.88
N GLY A 108 -1.55 14.23 4.31
CA GLY A 108 -1.93 13.97 5.70
C GLY A 108 -0.73 13.69 6.61
N LEU A 109 0.34 13.15 6.03
CA LEU A 109 1.60 12.81 6.70
C LEU A 109 2.48 14.04 7.00
N GLU A 110 2.36 15.13 6.23
CA GLU A 110 3.06 16.40 6.50
C GLU A 110 2.76 16.97 7.91
N ARG A 111 1.64 16.56 8.53
CA ARG A 111 1.25 16.96 9.90
C ARG A 111 1.32 15.80 10.90
N ALA A 112 1.73 14.60 10.46
CA ALA A 112 1.82 13.43 11.31
C ALA A 112 3.11 13.46 12.15
N ALA A 113 3.13 12.70 13.24
CA ALA A 113 4.30 12.59 14.11
C ALA A 113 5.50 11.87 13.44
N VAL A 114 5.26 11.18 12.31
CA VAL A 114 6.24 10.43 11.53
C VAL A 114 6.00 10.70 10.04
N ASP A 115 7.08 11.00 9.33
CA ASP A 115 7.09 11.36 7.90
C ASP A 115 6.94 10.13 6.99
N VAL A 116 6.72 10.34 5.70
CA VAL A 116 6.64 9.29 4.65
C VAL A 116 7.86 8.34 4.69
N ASP A 117 9.05 8.87 4.99
CA ASP A 117 10.29 8.09 5.14
C ASP A 117 10.17 6.96 6.16
N TYR A 118 9.40 7.14 7.24
CA TYR A 118 9.14 6.09 8.23
C TYR A 118 8.40 4.92 7.61
N TYR A 119 7.39 5.21 6.80
CA TYR A 119 6.59 4.20 6.12
C TYR A 119 7.39 3.50 5.03
N VAL A 120 8.23 4.23 4.29
CA VAL A 120 9.16 3.66 3.31
C VAL A 120 10.11 2.67 3.98
N TYR A 121 10.76 3.10 5.07
CA TYR A 121 11.72 2.25 5.78
C TYR A 121 11.08 1.01 6.38
N MET A 122 9.97 1.17 7.10
CA MET A 122 9.27 0.06 7.76
C MET A 122 8.64 -0.90 6.75
N GLY A 123 7.99 -0.36 5.71
CA GLY A 123 7.30 -1.14 4.68
C GLY A 123 8.27 -1.90 3.78
N GLY A 124 9.29 -1.21 3.26
CA GLY A 124 10.34 -1.81 2.45
C GLY A 124 11.10 -2.90 3.21
N GLY A 125 11.45 -2.66 4.48
CA GLY A 125 12.10 -3.66 5.34
C GLY A 125 11.24 -4.90 5.60
N ALA A 126 9.92 -4.72 5.73
CA ALA A 126 8.98 -5.84 5.91
C ALA A 126 8.90 -6.72 4.66
N TYR A 127 8.76 -6.11 3.47
CA TYR A 127 8.77 -6.86 2.21
C TYR A 127 10.12 -7.54 1.93
N HIS A 128 11.23 -6.87 2.24
CA HIS A 128 12.56 -7.48 2.11
C HIS A 128 12.69 -8.74 2.98
N SER A 129 12.22 -8.67 4.22
CA SER A 129 12.20 -9.83 5.14
C SER A 129 11.36 -10.97 4.57
N LEU A 130 10.17 -10.68 4.04
CA LEU A 130 9.29 -11.67 3.41
C LEU A 130 9.90 -12.31 2.16
N ALA A 131 10.60 -11.52 1.35
CA ALA A 131 11.29 -12.01 0.16
C ALA A 131 12.37 -13.03 0.55
N LEU A 132 13.12 -12.78 1.62
CA LEU A 132 14.12 -13.72 2.14
C LEU A 132 13.49 -15.02 2.65
N ASP A 133 12.42 -14.93 3.45
CA ASP A 133 11.74 -16.09 4.02
C ASP A 133 11.06 -16.95 2.95
N SER A 134 10.55 -16.33 1.90
CA SER A 134 9.81 -16.99 0.82
C SER A 134 10.70 -17.72 -0.18
N ARG A 135 12.02 -17.47 -0.20
CA ARG A 135 13.00 -18.13 -1.09
C ARG A 135 13.12 -19.64 -0.84
N GLY A 136 12.82 -20.11 0.38
CA GLY A 136 12.78 -21.52 0.74
C GLY A 136 11.44 -22.23 0.50
N ALA A 137 10.38 -21.47 0.21
CA ALA A 137 9.03 -21.98 0.08
C ALA A 137 8.66 -22.35 -1.38
N ARG A 138 7.55 -23.09 -1.54
CA ARG A 138 7.05 -23.54 -2.85
C ARG A 138 6.57 -22.38 -3.76
N VAL A 139 6.46 -21.16 -3.21
CA VAL A 139 5.82 -19.99 -3.85
C VAL A 139 6.88 -18.96 -4.25
N ARG A 140 7.69 -19.29 -5.26
CA ARG A 140 8.74 -18.38 -5.78
C ARG A 140 8.20 -17.08 -6.37
N ALA A 141 6.99 -17.09 -6.92
CA ALA A 141 6.38 -15.91 -7.52
C ALA A 141 6.10 -14.80 -6.48
N LEU A 142 5.61 -15.17 -5.29
CA LEU A 142 5.33 -14.20 -4.23
C LEU A 142 6.62 -13.62 -3.63
N ALA A 143 7.69 -14.41 -3.57
CA ALA A 143 9.00 -13.92 -3.17
C ALA A 143 9.50 -12.83 -4.13
N ALA A 144 9.32 -13.00 -5.45
CA ALA A 144 9.70 -12.00 -6.45
C ALA A 144 8.89 -10.72 -6.33
N VAL A 145 7.58 -10.83 -6.09
CA VAL A 145 6.70 -9.67 -5.79
C VAL A 145 7.23 -8.88 -4.59
N PHE A 146 7.52 -9.55 -3.47
CA PHE A 146 8.04 -8.87 -2.28
C PHE A 146 9.43 -8.27 -2.49
N ASP A 147 10.30 -8.93 -3.26
CA ASP A 147 11.63 -8.41 -3.59
C ASP A 147 11.52 -7.11 -4.42
N GLU A 148 10.60 -7.10 -5.40
CA GLU A 148 10.35 -5.93 -6.24
C GLU A 148 9.70 -4.78 -5.45
N LEU A 149 8.71 -5.07 -4.61
CA LEU A 149 8.07 -4.07 -3.74
C LEU A 149 9.07 -3.47 -2.75
N ALA A 150 9.96 -4.28 -2.19
CA ALA A 150 11.01 -3.79 -1.30
C ALA A 150 12.00 -2.87 -2.02
N ALA A 151 12.38 -3.23 -3.25
CA ALA A 151 13.37 -2.48 -4.03
C ALA A 151 12.82 -1.15 -4.58
N LYS A 152 11.53 -1.10 -4.92
CA LYS A 152 10.89 0.05 -5.58
C LYS A 152 9.93 0.81 -4.68
N PHE A 153 9.98 0.57 -3.36
CA PHE A 153 9.01 1.12 -2.43
C PHE A 153 8.91 2.65 -2.52
N GLN A 154 10.06 3.34 -2.49
CA GLN A 154 10.13 4.79 -2.61
C GLN A 154 9.48 5.27 -3.91
N ASP A 155 9.88 4.68 -5.05
CA ASP A 155 9.35 5.08 -6.36
C ASP A 155 7.84 4.83 -6.52
N LEU A 156 7.27 3.94 -5.70
CA LEU A 156 5.83 3.64 -5.66
C LEU A 156 5.01 4.61 -4.81
N VAL A 157 5.66 5.37 -3.93
CA VAL A 157 4.99 6.30 -3.00
C VAL A 157 5.34 7.78 -3.24
N ASP A 158 6.36 8.05 -4.05
CA ASP A 158 6.70 9.37 -4.59
C ASP A 158 5.79 9.81 -5.75
#